data_AF-A0AAX1N6J6-F1
#
_entry.id   AF-A0AAX1N6J6-F1
#
_cell.length_a   1.000
_cell.length_b   1.000
_cell.length_c   1.000
_cell.angle_alpha   90.00
_cell.angle_beta   90.00
_cell.angle_gamma   90.00
#
_symmetry.space_group_name_H-M   'P 1'
#
loop_
_entity.id
_entity.type
_entity.pdbx_description
1 polymer ?
#
loop_
_entity_poly.entity_id
_entity_poly.type
_entity_poly.pdbx_seq_one_letter_code
_entity_poly.pdbx_strand_id
1 'polypeptide(L)'
;MKLSIALLITLIVTACASTKSPKSETKTITVSAKTTECTGVGPQECLLIKEDGDTEWKNFYGKIEGFDHKVGVESVLEVAIVKVDNPPADASSLRYKLVKVVNEKQDKLMLLEGTWVISKLGDLDADPLKTYIYFDTKSNRINGYAGCNGLGGALDYDAEKDELKSGPFMSTMMFCEEVAEQERALGKILENFNKFDIDGDMITLKKDDEVLVTAKRGVNHRDLYKNWEFTFIEVVDDFNGNVPNIMISKDGDASGSGSCNNFNGKVKLDAYSYDIKVGPLMATRKMCANNEVEHVFFAKIDLVDNYQIVDGELQLLSGKQVILKAKKK
;
A
#
# COMPACT_ATOMS: atom_id res chain seq x y z
N MET A 1 43.28 79.86 -42.63
CA MET A 1 42.43 79.67 -41.43
C MET A 1 42.09 78.19 -41.37
N LYS A 2 42.61 77.45 -40.37
CA LYS A 2 41.86 76.85 -39.25
C LYS A 2 40.74 75.92 -39.77
N LEU A 3 40.66 74.64 -39.43
CA LEU A 3 40.82 74.06 -38.10
C LEU A 3 40.96 72.52 -38.23
N SER A 4 41.92 71.94 -37.52
CA SER A 4 42.11 70.50 -37.37
C SER A 4 40.97 69.90 -36.53
N ILE A 5 40.40 68.77 -36.97
CA ILE A 5 39.57 67.90 -36.13
C ILE A 5 40.17 66.50 -36.22
N ALA A 6 40.90 66.12 -35.17
CA ALA A 6 41.39 64.77 -34.96
C ALA A 6 40.24 63.93 -34.39
N LEU A 7 39.80 62.93 -35.16
CA LEU A 7 38.78 61.97 -34.75
C LEU A 7 39.48 60.85 -33.95
N LEU A 8 39.32 60.88 -32.63
CA LEU A 8 39.85 59.90 -31.70
C LEU A 8 38.99 58.62 -31.80
N ILE A 9 39.54 57.55 -32.41
CA ILE A 9 38.91 56.23 -32.46
C ILE A 9 39.22 55.52 -31.14
N THR A 10 38.26 55.52 -30.22
CA THR A 10 38.33 54.73 -28.98
C THR A 10 38.00 53.27 -29.28
N LEU A 11 39.04 52.43 -29.25
CA LEU A 11 38.94 50.97 -29.30
C LEU A 11 38.36 50.47 -27.96
N ILE A 12 37.09 50.08 -27.95
CA ILE A 12 36.48 49.42 -26.79
C ILE A 12 36.94 47.96 -26.80
N VAL A 13 37.93 47.64 -25.98
CA VAL A 13 38.34 46.26 -25.73
C VAL A 13 37.30 45.64 -24.80
N THR A 14 36.32 44.92 -25.37
CA THR A 14 35.45 44.02 -24.60
C THR A 14 36.31 42.88 -24.05
N ALA A 15 36.74 43.02 -22.80
CA ALA A 15 37.28 41.92 -22.03
C ALA A 15 36.13 40.93 -21.76
N CYS A 16 36.13 39.79 -22.45
CA CYS A 16 35.39 38.61 -22.03
C CYS A 16 36.00 38.15 -20.69
N ALA A 17 35.47 38.65 -19.58
CA ALA A 17 35.66 38.03 -18.30
C ALA A 17 34.93 36.68 -18.34
N SER A 18 35.65 35.61 -18.70
CA SER A 18 35.22 34.26 -18.35
C SER A 18 35.11 34.20 -16.84
N THR A 19 33.90 34.37 -16.33
CA THR A 19 33.54 33.96 -14.98
C THR A 19 33.86 32.48 -14.89
N LYS A 20 35.01 32.15 -14.29
CA LYS A 20 35.31 30.79 -13.85
C LYS A 20 34.26 30.45 -12.81
N SER A 21 33.19 29.79 -13.23
CA SER A 21 32.32 29.07 -12.31
C SER A 21 33.22 28.13 -11.51
N PRO A 22 33.12 28.11 -10.17
CA PRO A 22 33.86 27.13 -9.39
C PRO A 22 33.49 25.76 -9.95
N LYS A 23 34.51 24.97 -10.35
CA LYS A 23 34.33 23.56 -10.70
C LYS A 23 33.83 22.88 -9.44
N SER A 24 32.52 22.78 -9.26
CA SER A 24 31.95 21.87 -8.27
C SER A 24 32.33 20.47 -8.72
N GLU A 25 32.99 19.71 -7.86
CA GLU A 25 33.24 18.30 -8.10
C GLU A 25 31.88 17.60 -8.22
N THR A 26 31.60 17.03 -9.40
CA THR A 26 30.41 16.22 -9.60
C THR A 26 30.75 14.76 -9.35
N LYS A 27 29.80 14.04 -8.77
CA LYS A 27 29.93 12.63 -8.44
C LYS A 27 28.65 11.89 -8.82
N THR A 28 28.80 10.65 -9.27
CA THR A 28 27.68 9.75 -9.47
C THR A 28 27.39 9.01 -8.18
N ILE A 29 26.14 9.03 -7.75
CA ILE A 29 25.66 8.25 -6.61
C ILE A 29 24.40 7.49 -7.02
N THR A 30 24.26 6.26 -6.54
CA THR A 30 23.01 5.49 -6.64
C THR A 30 22.27 5.62 -5.32
N VAL A 31 21.01 6.02 -5.37
CA VAL A 31 20.10 6.07 -4.23
C VAL A 31 19.17 4.86 -4.30
N SER A 32 19.10 4.08 -3.22
CA SER A 32 18.27 2.88 -3.12
C SER A 32 16.78 3.20 -3.25
N ALA A 33 15.98 2.21 -3.65
CA ALA A 33 14.53 2.28 -3.63
C ALA A 33 13.93 2.32 -2.21
N LYS A 34 14.71 1.97 -1.17
CA LYS A 34 14.31 1.95 0.24
C LYS A 34 15.02 3.03 1.06
N THR A 35 14.35 3.49 2.10
CA THR A 35 14.94 4.26 3.21
C THR A 35 15.24 3.34 4.39
N THR A 36 16.03 3.82 5.34
CA THR A 36 16.24 3.15 6.62
C THR A 36 16.11 4.12 7.77
N GLU A 37 15.63 3.64 8.91
CA GLU A 37 15.75 4.39 10.16
C GLU A 37 17.23 4.58 10.51
N CYS A 38 17.60 5.79 10.91
CA CYS A 38 18.96 6.17 11.24
C CYS A 38 18.96 7.30 12.27
N THR A 39 20.09 7.50 12.94
CA THR A 39 20.26 8.61 13.89
C THR A 39 21.37 9.53 13.39
N GLY A 40 21.01 10.77 13.04
CA GLY A 40 21.96 11.85 12.77
C GLY A 40 22.02 12.80 13.96
N VAL A 41 21.45 14.00 13.79
CA VAL A 41 21.18 14.96 14.88
C VAL A 41 20.00 14.51 15.77
N GLY A 42 19.24 13.51 15.29
CA GLY A 42 18.16 12.82 15.98
C GLY A 42 17.67 11.62 15.15
N PRO A 43 16.68 10.84 15.65
CA PRO A 43 16.04 9.77 14.89
C PRO A 43 15.35 10.33 13.63
N GLN A 44 15.62 9.73 12.48
CA GLN A 44 15.06 10.12 11.19
C GLN A 44 15.08 8.94 10.20
N GLU A 45 14.47 9.12 9.03
CA GLU A 45 14.68 8.24 7.88
C GLU A 45 15.83 8.77 7.02
N CYS A 46 16.82 7.91 6.76
CA CYS A 46 17.94 8.20 5.86
C CYS A 46 17.75 7.54 4.50
N LEU A 47 18.32 8.18 3.47
CA LEU A 47 18.55 7.53 2.19
C LEU A 47 19.68 6.50 2.34
N LEU A 48 19.60 5.42 1.57
CA LEU A 48 20.72 4.50 1.36
C LEU A 48 21.38 4.83 0.03
N ILE A 49 22.68 5.08 0.04
CA ILE A 49 23.43 5.41 -1.18
C ILE A 49 24.61 4.47 -1.43
N LYS A 50 24.95 4.29 -2.69
CA LYS A 50 26.22 3.70 -3.17
C LYS A 50 26.93 4.74 -4.00
N GLU A 51 28.21 4.96 -3.73
CA GLU A 51 29.05 5.76 -4.61
C GLU A 51 29.61 4.90 -5.73
N ASP A 52 30.13 5.53 -6.78
CA ASP A 52 30.74 4.81 -7.90
C ASP A 52 31.86 3.86 -7.42
N GLY A 53 31.70 2.56 -7.70
CA GLY A 53 32.60 1.49 -7.24
C GLY A 53 32.26 0.85 -5.88
N ASP A 54 31.30 1.36 -5.12
CA ASP A 54 30.86 0.74 -3.87
C ASP A 54 30.01 -0.52 -4.12
N THR A 55 30.26 -1.58 -3.35
CA THR A 55 29.44 -2.80 -3.35
C THR A 55 28.36 -2.79 -2.27
N GLU A 56 28.54 -1.99 -1.20
CA GLU A 56 27.66 -1.94 -0.03
C GLU A 56 26.94 -0.60 0.10
N TRP A 57 25.69 -0.64 0.61
CA TRP A 57 24.89 0.55 0.86
C TRP A 57 25.37 1.29 2.11
N LYS A 58 25.40 2.63 2.05
CA LYS A 58 25.76 3.51 3.17
C LYS A 58 24.61 4.44 3.52
N ASN A 59 24.43 4.71 4.81
CA ASN A 59 23.46 5.70 5.26
C ASN A 59 23.87 7.12 4.82
N PHE A 60 22.96 7.82 4.17
CA PHE A 60 23.08 9.22 3.84
C PHE A 60 22.15 10.05 4.72
N TYR A 61 22.75 10.72 5.70
CA TYR A 61 22.06 11.48 6.74
C TYR A 61 21.59 12.88 6.31
N GLY A 62 22.01 13.32 5.12
CA GLY A 62 21.72 14.65 4.58
C GLY A 62 20.52 14.65 3.63
N LYS A 63 20.31 15.80 2.98
CA LYS A 63 19.40 15.95 1.85
C LYS A 63 20.19 16.24 0.58
N ILE A 64 19.68 15.78 -0.56
CA ILE A 64 20.18 16.16 -1.87
C ILE A 64 19.27 17.27 -2.39
N GLU A 65 19.77 18.51 -2.45
CA GLU A 65 18.98 19.67 -2.88
C GLU A 65 18.47 19.46 -4.32
N GLY A 66 17.16 19.54 -4.51
CA GLY A 66 16.51 19.35 -5.81
C GLY A 66 16.19 17.91 -6.18
N PHE A 67 16.48 16.93 -5.31
CA PHE A 67 16.05 15.54 -5.48
C PHE A 67 14.94 15.21 -4.47
N ASP A 68 13.83 14.68 -4.98
CA ASP A 68 12.72 14.17 -4.18
C ASP A 68 12.67 12.65 -4.36
N HIS A 69 12.99 11.90 -3.30
CA HIS A 69 13.10 10.45 -3.36
C HIS A 69 11.71 9.82 -3.45
N LYS A 70 11.56 8.86 -4.36
CA LYS A 70 10.36 8.05 -4.48
C LYS A 70 10.67 6.64 -3.96
N VAL A 71 10.02 6.27 -2.86
CA VAL A 71 10.05 4.88 -2.36
C VAL A 71 9.60 3.96 -3.50
N GLY A 72 10.38 2.89 -3.75
CA GLY A 72 10.15 2.02 -4.91
C GLY A 72 11.03 2.31 -6.12
N VAL A 73 11.78 3.41 -6.14
CA VAL A 73 12.60 3.78 -7.29
C VAL A 73 14.06 3.90 -6.88
N GLU A 74 14.90 3.04 -7.45
CA GLU A 74 16.34 3.22 -7.40
C GLU A 74 16.75 4.29 -8.42
N SER A 75 17.50 5.29 -7.97
CA SER A 75 17.84 6.47 -8.77
C SER A 75 19.36 6.63 -8.86
N VAL A 76 19.91 6.64 -10.08
CA VAL A 76 21.30 7.03 -10.32
C VAL A 76 21.34 8.53 -10.58
N LEU A 77 22.04 9.26 -9.73
CA LEU A 77 22.10 10.71 -9.73
C LEU A 77 23.51 11.19 -10.03
N GLU A 78 23.62 12.27 -10.79
CA GLU A 78 24.81 13.11 -10.80
C GLU A 78 24.58 14.26 -9.83
N VAL A 79 25.43 14.37 -8.81
CA VAL A 79 25.34 15.39 -7.76
C VAL A 79 26.60 16.26 -7.72
N ALA A 80 26.41 17.55 -7.53
CA ALA A 80 27.49 18.50 -7.26
C ALA A 80 27.71 18.57 -5.74
N ILE A 81 28.95 18.34 -5.31
CA ILE A 81 29.35 18.43 -3.91
C ILE A 81 29.92 19.82 -3.67
N VAL A 82 29.29 20.57 -2.77
CA VAL A 82 29.69 21.92 -2.38
C VAL A 82 30.15 21.89 -0.93
N LYS A 83 31.40 22.29 -0.69
CA LYS A 83 31.90 22.49 0.67
C LYS A 83 31.23 23.72 1.28
N VAL A 84 30.68 23.57 2.48
CA VAL A 84 30.05 24.66 3.23
C VAL A 84 31.09 25.31 4.14
N ASP A 85 31.28 26.61 4.01
CA ASP A 85 32.16 27.37 4.91
C ASP A 85 31.46 27.59 6.26
N ASN A 86 32.17 27.27 7.35
CA ASN A 86 31.69 27.36 8.73
C ASN A 86 30.31 26.69 8.96
N PRO A 87 30.19 25.36 8.75
CA PRO A 87 28.94 24.66 9.02
C PRO A 87 28.60 24.72 10.53
N PRO A 88 27.31 24.72 10.91
CA PRO A 88 26.90 24.49 12.29
C PRO A 88 27.55 23.24 12.88
N ALA A 89 27.78 23.21 14.20
CA ALA A 89 28.52 22.13 14.86
C ALA A 89 27.97 20.72 14.57
N ASP A 90 26.65 20.60 14.38
CA ASP A 90 25.95 19.34 14.15
C ASP A 90 25.57 19.09 12.67
N ALA A 91 26.09 19.90 11.74
CA ALA A 91 25.75 19.83 10.33
C ALA A 91 26.93 19.38 9.46
N SER A 92 26.64 18.67 8.37
CA SER A 92 27.64 18.25 7.38
C SER A 92 28.38 19.46 6.80
N SER A 93 29.71 19.33 6.66
CA SER A 93 30.54 20.29 5.92
C SER A 93 30.38 20.17 4.39
N LEU A 94 29.62 19.18 3.93
CA LEU A 94 29.31 18.91 2.54
C LEU A 94 27.81 19.10 2.29
N ARG A 95 27.50 19.80 1.19
CA ARG A 95 26.15 19.98 0.67
C ARG A 95 26.07 19.34 -0.71
N TYR A 96 25.03 18.54 -0.92
CA TYR A 96 24.80 17.81 -2.16
C TYR A 96 23.68 18.49 -2.93
N LYS A 97 23.92 18.83 -4.20
CA LYS A 97 22.93 19.42 -5.09
C LYS A 97 22.76 18.56 -6.32
N LEU A 98 21.51 18.23 -6.66
CA LEU A 98 21.20 17.48 -7.86
C LEU A 98 21.64 18.27 -9.10
N VAL A 99 22.45 17.64 -9.95
CA VAL A 99 22.77 18.15 -11.30
C VAL A 99 21.78 17.56 -12.29
N LYS A 100 21.65 16.22 -12.32
CA LYS A 100 20.65 15.52 -13.12
C LYS A 100 20.39 14.11 -12.60
N VAL A 101 19.21 13.59 -12.92
CA VAL A 101 18.88 12.17 -12.79
C VAL A 101 19.42 11.46 -14.03
N VAL A 102 20.32 10.50 -13.84
CA VAL A 102 20.96 9.74 -14.93
C VAL A 102 20.10 8.56 -15.33
N ASN A 103 19.55 7.84 -14.35
CA ASN A 103 18.69 6.68 -14.57
C ASN A 103 17.76 6.49 -13.37
N GLU A 104 16.56 5.96 -13.63
CA GLU A 104 15.64 5.49 -12.60
C GLU A 104 15.19 4.07 -12.94
N LYS A 105 15.21 3.19 -11.95
CA LYS A 105 14.76 1.81 -12.08
C LYS A 105 13.77 1.50 -10.96
N GLN A 106 12.56 1.08 -11.35
CA GLN A 106 11.57 0.60 -10.39
C GLN A 106 12.07 -0.69 -9.73
N ASP A 107 12.07 -0.72 -8.40
CA ASP A 107 12.30 -1.93 -7.63
C ASP A 107 11.07 -2.83 -7.77
N LYS A 108 11.27 -4.00 -8.38
CA LYS A 108 10.20 -4.97 -8.62
C LYS A 108 9.58 -5.47 -7.32
N LEU A 109 10.35 -5.58 -6.23
CA LEU A 109 9.81 -6.01 -4.94
C LEU A 109 8.77 -5.02 -4.43
N MET A 110 9.04 -3.71 -4.58
CA MET A 110 8.12 -2.66 -4.10
C MET A 110 6.81 -2.63 -4.87
N LEU A 111 6.75 -3.21 -6.07
CA LEU A 111 5.50 -3.38 -6.82
C LEU A 111 4.60 -4.45 -6.19
N LEU A 112 5.13 -5.38 -5.39
CA LEU A 112 4.33 -6.43 -4.75
C LEU A 112 3.55 -5.94 -3.54
N GLU A 113 3.87 -4.77 -2.99
CA GLU A 113 3.22 -4.24 -1.78
C GLU A 113 1.70 -4.33 -1.86
N GLY A 114 1.09 -4.85 -0.79
CA GLY A 114 -0.36 -4.94 -0.64
C GLY A 114 -0.94 -6.34 -0.83
N THR A 115 -2.27 -6.36 -0.93
CA THR A 115 -3.07 -7.59 -1.03
C THR A 115 -3.29 -8.01 -2.47
N TRP A 116 -3.06 -9.30 -2.72
CA TRP A 116 -3.35 -9.99 -3.97
C TRP A 116 -4.30 -11.14 -3.69
N VAL A 117 -5.52 -11.06 -4.19
CA VAL A 117 -6.54 -12.11 -4.05
C VAL A 117 -6.32 -13.18 -5.11
N ILE A 118 -6.35 -14.44 -4.69
CA ILE A 118 -5.94 -15.58 -5.51
C ILE A 118 -7.16 -16.19 -6.18
N SER A 119 -7.09 -16.35 -7.50
CA SER A 119 -8.09 -17.11 -8.26
C SER A 119 -7.63 -18.53 -8.58
N LYS A 120 -6.31 -18.80 -8.60
CA LYS A 120 -5.75 -20.14 -8.88
C LYS A 120 -4.52 -20.47 -8.04
N LEU A 121 -4.48 -21.70 -7.55
CA LEU A 121 -3.36 -22.35 -6.86
C LEU A 121 -2.95 -23.59 -7.66
N GLY A 122 -1.98 -23.44 -8.56
CA GLY A 122 -1.67 -24.44 -9.59
C GLY A 122 -2.90 -24.69 -10.45
N ASP A 123 -3.36 -25.94 -10.49
CA ASP A 123 -4.56 -26.36 -11.21
C ASP A 123 -5.87 -26.19 -10.40
N LEU A 124 -5.78 -25.83 -9.12
CA LEU A 124 -6.94 -25.66 -8.26
C LEU A 124 -7.53 -24.25 -8.39
N ASP A 125 -8.84 -24.18 -8.63
CA ASP A 125 -9.57 -22.91 -8.50
C ASP A 125 -9.69 -22.52 -7.03
N ALA A 126 -9.52 -21.23 -6.76
CA ALA A 126 -9.63 -20.63 -5.44
C ALA A 126 -10.66 -19.51 -5.43
N ASP A 127 -11.38 -19.35 -4.32
CA ASP A 127 -12.28 -18.22 -4.11
C ASP A 127 -11.46 -16.97 -3.72
N PRO A 128 -11.44 -15.91 -4.56
CA PRO A 128 -10.69 -14.69 -4.27
C PRO A 128 -11.17 -13.95 -3.02
N LEU A 129 -12.43 -14.14 -2.58
CA LEU A 129 -12.92 -13.56 -1.33
C LEU A 129 -12.38 -14.25 -0.07
N LYS A 130 -11.83 -15.46 -0.22
CA LYS A 130 -11.36 -16.32 0.88
C LYS A 130 -9.87 -16.66 0.79
N THR A 131 -9.22 -16.32 -0.32
CA THR A 131 -7.85 -16.73 -0.62
C THR A 131 -7.01 -15.53 -1.07
N TYR A 132 -5.93 -15.22 -0.36
CA TYR A 132 -5.07 -14.08 -0.70
C TYR A 132 -3.63 -14.25 -0.20
N ILE A 133 -2.74 -13.44 -0.79
CA ILE A 133 -1.38 -13.18 -0.29
C ILE A 133 -1.27 -11.68 -0.03
N TYR A 134 -0.64 -11.31 1.08
CA TYR A 134 -0.27 -9.94 1.41
C TYR A 134 1.24 -9.83 1.52
N PHE A 135 1.84 -8.97 0.70
CA PHE A 135 3.26 -8.64 0.79
C PHE A 135 3.43 -7.33 1.56
N ASP A 136 4.20 -7.38 2.64
CA ASP A 136 4.72 -6.21 3.35
C ASP A 136 6.20 -6.11 3.00
N THR A 137 6.46 -5.39 1.92
CA THR A 137 7.77 -5.26 1.30
C THR A 137 8.68 -4.30 2.06
N LYS A 138 8.08 -3.44 2.91
CA LYS A 138 8.78 -2.55 3.83
C LYS A 138 9.40 -3.33 4.99
N SER A 139 8.63 -4.25 5.57
CA SER A 139 9.08 -5.12 6.66
C SER A 139 9.69 -6.44 6.18
N ASN A 140 9.78 -6.67 4.87
CA ASN A 140 10.22 -7.93 4.25
C ASN A 140 9.43 -9.14 4.80
N ARG A 141 8.10 -9.04 4.82
CA ARG A 141 7.19 -10.10 5.26
C ARG A 141 6.21 -10.48 4.16
N ILE A 142 5.76 -11.72 4.22
CA ILE A 142 4.68 -12.24 3.39
C ILE A 142 3.69 -12.97 4.28
N ASN A 143 2.40 -12.75 4.02
CA ASN A 143 1.32 -13.43 4.71
C ASN A 143 0.41 -14.09 3.67
N GLY A 144 0.02 -15.33 3.91
CA GLY A 144 -0.91 -16.07 3.07
C GLY A 144 -2.15 -16.47 3.86
N TYR A 145 -3.29 -16.57 3.17
CA TYR A 145 -4.52 -17.09 3.75
C TYR A 145 -5.31 -17.84 2.67
N ALA A 146 -5.83 -19.01 3.02
CA ALA A 146 -6.64 -19.85 2.14
C ALA A 146 -7.84 -20.48 2.88
N GLY A 147 -8.50 -19.72 3.75
CA GLY A 147 -9.85 -20.05 4.27
C GLY A 147 -9.99 -20.39 5.75
N CYS A 148 -8.94 -20.87 6.44
CA CYS A 148 -8.95 -21.19 7.88
C CYS A 148 -7.71 -20.65 8.57
N ASN A 149 -6.52 -21.06 8.12
CA ASN A 149 -5.24 -20.77 8.73
C ASN A 149 -4.48 -19.65 8.00
N GLY A 150 -3.90 -18.76 8.79
CA GLY A 150 -2.95 -17.76 8.28
C GLY A 150 -1.55 -18.34 8.24
N LEU A 151 -0.84 -18.09 7.16
CA LEU A 151 0.58 -18.37 6.97
C LEU A 151 1.36 -17.05 7.05
N GLY A 152 2.46 -17.01 7.78
CA GLY A 152 3.33 -15.83 7.86
C GLY A 152 4.80 -16.23 7.75
N GLY A 153 5.56 -15.53 6.91
CA GLY A 153 6.97 -15.83 6.65
C GLY A 153 7.80 -14.58 6.37
N ALA A 154 9.11 -14.73 6.33
CA ALA A 154 10.00 -13.70 5.80
C ALA A 154 9.96 -13.69 4.27
N LEU A 155 10.30 -12.56 3.67
CA LEU A 155 10.37 -12.34 2.23
C LEU A 155 11.78 -11.85 1.88
N ASP A 156 12.42 -12.45 0.88
CA ASP A 156 13.77 -12.10 0.46
C ASP A 156 13.84 -12.03 -1.07
N TYR A 157 14.26 -10.89 -1.61
CA TYR A 157 14.38 -10.66 -3.05
C TYR A 157 15.83 -10.33 -3.41
N ASP A 158 16.43 -11.20 -4.23
CA ASP A 158 17.72 -10.97 -4.85
C ASP A 158 17.50 -10.32 -6.22
N ALA A 159 17.68 -8.99 -6.29
CA ALA A 159 17.48 -8.21 -7.51
C ALA A 159 18.53 -8.48 -8.60
N GLU A 160 19.70 -9.06 -8.26
CA GLU A 160 20.74 -9.41 -9.23
C GLU A 160 20.39 -10.73 -9.94
N LYS A 161 19.85 -11.69 -9.19
CA LYS A 161 19.41 -12.99 -9.72
C LYS A 161 17.96 -13.00 -10.20
N ASP A 162 17.19 -11.97 -9.87
CA ASP A 162 15.74 -11.89 -10.08
C ASP A 162 15.01 -13.06 -9.40
N GLU A 163 15.44 -13.39 -8.17
CA GLU A 163 14.88 -14.49 -7.36
C GLU A 163 14.15 -13.95 -6.14
N LEU A 164 12.89 -14.36 -5.94
CA LEU A 164 12.08 -14.06 -4.75
C LEU A 164 11.86 -15.34 -3.94
N LYS A 165 12.32 -15.35 -2.70
CA LYS A 165 12.17 -16.46 -1.77
C LYS A 165 11.34 -16.04 -0.58
N SER A 166 10.71 -17.02 0.07
CA SER A 166 10.00 -16.77 1.30
C SER A 166 10.11 -17.90 2.30
N GLY A 167 9.84 -17.57 3.56
CA GLY A 167 9.92 -18.47 4.70
C GLY A 167 11.10 -18.15 5.63
N PRO A 168 11.32 -18.96 6.69
CA PRO A 168 10.45 -20.06 7.12
C PRO A 168 9.04 -19.56 7.48
N PHE A 169 8.03 -20.40 7.27
CA PHE A 169 6.64 -20.07 7.55
C PHE A 169 6.19 -20.56 8.92
N MET A 170 5.35 -19.76 9.58
CA MET A 170 4.55 -20.16 10.73
C MET A 170 3.07 -20.18 10.31
N SER A 171 2.33 -21.17 10.79
CA SER A 171 0.90 -21.32 10.53
C SER A 171 0.13 -21.41 11.84
N THR A 172 -1.12 -20.93 11.83
CA THR A 172 -2.09 -21.33 12.85
C THR A 172 -2.51 -22.80 12.65
N MET A 173 -3.06 -23.44 13.69
CA MET A 173 -3.45 -24.87 13.68
C MET A 173 -4.95 -25.05 13.95
N MET A 174 -5.81 -24.37 13.19
CA MET A 174 -7.26 -24.62 13.20
C MET A 174 -7.62 -25.69 12.15
N PHE A 175 -8.63 -26.51 12.46
CA PHE A 175 -9.10 -27.54 11.53
C PHE A 175 -10.34 -27.05 10.77
N CYS A 176 -10.25 -27.01 9.45
CA CYS A 176 -11.38 -26.75 8.55
C CYS A 176 -11.32 -27.72 7.36
N GLU A 177 -12.24 -28.68 7.31
CA GLU A 177 -12.24 -29.74 6.28
C GLU A 177 -12.40 -29.17 4.86
N GLU A 178 -13.32 -28.22 4.67
CA GLU A 178 -13.69 -27.67 3.36
C GLU A 178 -12.55 -26.94 2.64
N VAL A 179 -11.59 -26.39 3.37
CA VAL A 179 -10.51 -25.57 2.80
C VAL A 179 -9.12 -26.18 2.98
N ALA A 180 -9.04 -27.40 3.54
CA ALA A 180 -7.77 -28.02 3.89
C ALA A 180 -6.89 -28.31 2.66
N GLU A 181 -7.47 -28.52 1.49
CA GLU A 181 -6.72 -28.72 0.25
C GLU A 181 -6.05 -27.43 -0.22
N GLN A 182 -6.79 -26.33 -0.29
CA GLN A 182 -6.29 -25.02 -0.70
C GLN A 182 -5.21 -24.51 0.27
N GLU A 183 -5.36 -24.76 1.58
CA GLU A 183 -4.34 -24.40 2.57
C GLU A 183 -3.03 -25.14 2.38
N ARG A 184 -3.09 -26.47 2.20
CA ARG A 184 -1.90 -27.27 1.93
C ARG A 184 -1.24 -26.86 0.62
N ALA A 185 -2.04 -26.59 -0.42
CA ALA A 185 -1.55 -26.12 -1.70
C ALA A 185 -0.83 -24.78 -1.57
N LEU A 186 -1.46 -23.78 -0.94
CA LEU A 186 -0.85 -22.46 -0.74
C LEU A 186 0.44 -22.56 0.09
N GLY A 187 0.44 -23.31 1.19
CA GLY A 187 1.64 -23.50 2.01
C GLY A 187 2.82 -24.08 1.23
N LYS A 188 2.58 -25.16 0.47
CA LYS A 188 3.59 -25.77 -0.39
C LYS A 188 4.10 -24.81 -1.46
N ILE A 189 3.21 -24.03 -2.07
CA ILE A 189 3.58 -23.07 -3.11
C ILE A 189 4.47 -21.96 -2.52
N LEU A 190 4.07 -21.38 -1.38
CA LEU A 190 4.81 -20.32 -0.71
C LEU A 190 6.22 -20.75 -0.29
N GLU A 191 6.40 -22.00 0.11
CA GLU A 191 7.73 -22.55 0.44
C GLU A 191 8.64 -22.77 -0.78
N ASN A 192 8.09 -22.85 -1.99
CA ASN A 192 8.83 -23.35 -3.15
C ASN A 192 9.03 -22.35 -4.29
N PHE A 193 8.14 -21.36 -4.47
CA PHE A 193 8.27 -20.38 -5.56
C PHE A 193 9.62 -19.63 -5.49
N ASN A 194 10.13 -19.22 -6.65
CA ASN A 194 11.40 -18.49 -6.75
C ASN A 194 11.32 -17.25 -7.66
N LYS A 195 10.21 -17.05 -8.37
CA LYS A 195 10.03 -15.94 -9.30
C LYS A 195 8.62 -15.38 -9.24
N PHE A 196 8.47 -14.16 -9.73
CA PHE A 196 7.17 -13.53 -9.93
C PHE A 196 7.17 -12.68 -11.20
N ASP A 197 6.00 -12.56 -11.80
CA ASP A 197 5.74 -11.60 -12.88
C ASP A 197 4.53 -10.74 -12.51
N ILE A 198 4.59 -9.46 -12.87
CA ILE A 198 3.52 -8.49 -12.66
C ILE A 198 3.11 -7.96 -14.03
N ASP A 199 1.81 -8.05 -14.33
CA ASP A 199 1.20 -7.45 -15.50
C ASP A 199 -0.03 -6.63 -15.08
N GLY A 200 0.16 -5.31 -14.97
CA GLY A 200 -0.82 -4.40 -14.41
C GLY A 200 -1.23 -4.80 -12.98
N ASP A 201 -2.49 -5.19 -12.83
CA ASP A 201 -3.06 -5.62 -11.54
C ASP A 201 -2.98 -7.14 -11.31
N MET A 202 -2.35 -7.89 -12.22
CA MET A 202 -2.16 -9.34 -12.07
C MET A 202 -0.74 -9.66 -11.59
N ILE A 203 -0.62 -10.63 -10.69
CA ILE A 203 0.64 -11.32 -10.42
C ILE A 203 0.55 -12.80 -10.76
N THR A 204 1.70 -13.35 -11.15
CA THR A 204 1.93 -14.78 -11.12
C THR A 204 3.14 -15.09 -10.25
N LEU A 205 3.04 -16.11 -9.39
CA LEU A 205 4.19 -16.66 -8.68
C LEU A 205 4.58 -17.96 -9.37
N LYS A 206 5.89 -18.16 -9.58
CA LYS A 206 6.41 -19.25 -10.39
C LYS A 206 7.50 -20.04 -9.66
N LYS A 207 7.59 -21.32 -10.02
CA LYS A 207 8.80 -22.10 -9.85
C LYS A 207 9.46 -22.26 -11.21
N ASP A 208 10.58 -21.58 -11.41
CA ASP A 208 11.27 -21.51 -12.70
C ASP A 208 10.31 -20.95 -13.76
N ASP A 209 9.75 -21.78 -14.65
CA ASP A 209 8.76 -21.37 -15.66
C ASP A 209 7.32 -21.85 -15.36
N GLU A 210 7.14 -22.68 -14.33
CA GLU A 210 5.83 -23.22 -13.92
C GLU A 210 5.05 -22.19 -13.10
N VAL A 211 3.81 -21.88 -13.53
CA VAL A 211 2.90 -20.98 -12.79
C VAL A 211 2.27 -21.72 -11.63
N LEU A 212 2.55 -21.25 -10.41
CA LEU A 212 2.02 -21.82 -9.17
C LEU A 212 0.85 -21.00 -8.61
N VAL A 213 0.86 -19.68 -8.79
CA VAL A 213 -0.25 -18.79 -8.35
C VAL A 213 -0.63 -17.87 -9.49
N THR A 214 -1.93 -17.66 -9.66
CA THR A 214 -2.45 -16.50 -10.37
C THR A 214 -3.32 -15.70 -9.42
N ALA A 215 -2.97 -14.43 -9.24
CA ALA A 215 -3.68 -13.52 -8.34
C ALA A 215 -3.83 -12.14 -8.97
N LYS A 216 -4.78 -11.37 -8.45
CA LYS A 216 -5.04 -9.99 -8.87
C LYS A 216 -5.04 -9.09 -7.64
N ARG A 217 -4.67 -7.82 -7.77
CA ARG A 217 -4.85 -6.84 -6.71
C ARG A 217 -6.30 -6.85 -6.22
N GLY A 218 -6.48 -6.86 -4.91
CA GLY A 218 -7.81 -6.89 -4.31
C GLY A 218 -7.82 -6.50 -2.85
N VAL A 219 -8.96 -6.76 -2.20
CA VAL A 219 -9.25 -6.31 -0.83
C VAL A 219 -9.39 -7.50 0.11
N ASN A 220 -8.75 -7.40 1.27
CA ASN A 220 -8.98 -8.34 2.36
C ASN A 220 -10.20 -7.90 3.18
N HIS A 221 -11.33 -8.58 2.98
CA HIS A 221 -12.59 -8.26 3.66
C HIS A 221 -12.72 -8.83 5.08
N ARG A 222 -11.71 -9.56 5.59
CA ARG A 222 -11.84 -10.29 6.86
C ARG A 222 -12.23 -9.41 8.05
N ASP A 223 -11.84 -8.14 8.03
CA ASP A 223 -12.21 -7.21 9.09
C ASP A 223 -13.69 -6.84 9.12
N LEU A 224 -14.43 -7.09 8.04
CA LEU A 224 -15.88 -6.91 7.96
C LEU A 224 -16.65 -8.05 8.65
N TYR A 225 -16.07 -9.26 8.74
CA TYR A 225 -16.75 -10.46 9.22
C TYR A 225 -16.88 -10.50 10.76
N LYS A 226 -17.76 -9.64 11.28
CA LYS A 226 -17.96 -9.38 12.71
C LYS A 226 -19.44 -9.09 12.98
N ASN A 227 -19.77 -8.98 14.27
CA ASN A 227 -21.02 -8.38 14.70
C ASN A 227 -20.83 -6.87 14.89
N TRP A 228 -21.69 -6.08 14.27
CA TRP A 228 -21.63 -4.63 14.23
C TRP A 228 -22.89 -4.05 14.86
N GLU A 229 -22.73 -3.12 15.80
CA GLU A 229 -23.83 -2.39 16.43
C GLU A 229 -23.85 -0.95 15.90
N PHE A 230 -24.98 -0.53 15.33
CA PHE A 230 -25.08 0.76 14.65
C PHE A 230 -24.99 1.92 15.65
N THR A 231 -24.15 2.89 15.33
CA THR A 231 -23.94 4.13 16.09
C THR A 231 -24.56 5.34 15.38
N PHE A 232 -24.81 5.23 14.08
CA PHE A 232 -25.39 6.28 13.25
C PHE A 232 -26.23 5.66 12.14
N ILE A 233 -27.41 6.25 11.93
CA ILE A 233 -28.25 6.03 10.75
C ILE A 233 -28.65 7.42 10.27
N GLU A 234 -28.37 7.72 9.00
CA GLU A 234 -28.73 9.01 8.43
C GLU A 234 -30.23 9.29 8.64
N VAL A 235 -30.55 10.50 9.10
CA VAL A 235 -31.89 11.00 9.49
C VAL A 235 -32.49 10.42 10.77
N VAL A 236 -31.73 9.68 11.58
CA VAL A 236 -32.17 9.19 12.90
C VAL A 236 -31.37 9.88 14.01
N ASP A 237 -32.06 10.66 14.84
CA ASP A 237 -31.44 11.42 15.94
C ASP A 237 -31.30 10.60 17.24
N ASP A 238 -32.22 9.68 17.51
CA ASP A 238 -32.21 8.82 18.70
C ASP A 238 -32.77 7.42 18.37
N PHE A 239 -32.09 6.38 18.84
CA PHE A 239 -32.53 4.99 18.71
C PHE A 239 -33.52 4.54 19.79
N ASN A 240 -33.82 5.39 20.77
CA ASN A 240 -34.75 5.11 21.88
C ASN A 240 -34.43 3.79 22.61
N GLY A 241 -33.14 3.48 22.75
CA GLY A 241 -32.63 2.26 23.40
C GLY A 241 -32.69 0.98 22.57
N ASN A 242 -33.31 0.98 21.38
CA ASN A 242 -33.42 -0.20 20.51
C ASN A 242 -32.47 -0.07 19.30
N VAL A 243 -31.18 -0.28 19.56
CA VAL A 243 -30.12 -0.09 18.56
C VAL A 243 -30.05 -1.26 17.57
N PRO A 244 -30.15 -1.01 16.25
CA PRO A 244 -29.95 -2.06 15.25
C PRO A 244 -28.55 -2.68 15.30
N ASN A 245 -28.43 -3.91 14.81
CA ASN A 245 -27.14 -4.58 14.63
C ASN A 245 -27.16 -5.49 13.40
N ILE A 246 -25.96 -5.78 12.89
CA ILE A 246 -25.74 -6.70 11.79
C ILE A 246 -24.49 -7.55 12.05
N MET A 247 -24.65 -8.86 12.02
CA MET A 247 -23.59 -9.83 11.88
C MET A 247 -23.38 -10.13 10.40
N ILE A 248 -22.16 -9.94 9.91
CA ILE A 248 -21.73 -10.34 8.57
C ILE A 248 -20.84 -11.57 8.72
N SER A 249 -21.23 -12.68 8.10
CA SER A 249 -20.44 -13.92 8.12
C SER A 249 -19.40 -13.94 6.99
N LYS A 250 -18.38 -14.80 7.15
CA LYS A 250 -17.38 -15.09 6.10
C LYS A 250 -17.98 -15.79 4.87
N ASP A 251 -19.22 -16.28 4.98
CA ASP A 251 -19.92 -17.04 3.93
C ASP A 251 -20.94 -16.17 3.17
N GLY A 252 -20.89 -14.85 3.39
CA GLY A 252 -21.74 -13.89 2.70
C GLY A 252 -23.18 -13.88 3.24
N ASP A 253 -23.37 -14.19 4.53
CA ASP A 253 -24.66 -14.02 5.20
C ASP A 253 -24.69 -12.76 6.05
N ALA A 254 -25.84 -12.10 6.06
CA ALA A 254 -26.18 -11.04 7.00
C ALA A 254 -27.30 -11.52 7.92
N SER A 255 -27.18 -11.25 9.22
CA SER A 255 -28.27 -11.45 10.17
C SER A 255 -28.20 -10.44 11.30
N GLY A 256 -29.33 -10.13 11.93
CA GLY A 256 -29.32 -9.16 13.01
C GLY A 256 -30.71 -8.70 13.43
N SER A 257 -30.76 -7.54 14.07
CA SER A 257 -31.99 -6.86 14.45
C SER A 257 -32.03 -5.47 13.80
N GLY A 258 -33.12 -5.15 13.12
CA GLY A 258 -33.42 -3.82 12.59
C GLY A 258 -34.07 -2.90 13.62
N SER A 259 -33.75 -3.05 14.91
CA SER A 259 -34.46 -2.47 16.07
C SER A 259 -35.58 -3.38 16.62
N CYS A 260 -36.73 -3.48 15.92
CA CYS A 260 -37.88 -4.27 16.39
C CYS A 260 -37.86 -5.71 15.86
N ASN A 261 -37.58 -5.87 14.58
CA ASN A 261 -37.61 -7.13 13.85
C ASN A 261 -36.23 -7.70 13.62
N ASN A 262 -36.14 -9.01 13.74
CA ASN A 262 -34.95 -9.74 13.37
C ASN A 262 -34.94 -9.92 11.85
N PHE A 263 -33.77 -9.87 11.24
CA PHE A 263 -33.60 -10.11 9.81
C PHE A 263 -32.50 -11.12 9.52
N ASN A 264 -32.59 -11.70 8.32
CA ASN A 264 -31.52 -12.45 7.68
C ASN A 264 -31.47 -12.10 6.19
N GLY A 265 -30.35 -12.37 5.54
CA GLY A 265 -30.18 -12.16 4.12
C GLY A 265 -28.74 -12.45 3.69
N LYS A 266 -28.40 -12.00 2.49
CA LYS A 266 -27.08 -12.21 1.89
C LYS A 266 -26.29 -10.90 1.84
N VAL A 267 -24.98 -11.04 1.83
CA VAL A 267 -24.02 -9.98 1.50
C VAL A 267 -23.27 -10.43 0.26
N LYS A 268 -23.24 -9.57 -0.75
CA LYS A 268 -22.39 -9.74 -1.93
C LYS A 268 -21.23 -8.76 -1.81
N LEU A 269 -20.02 -9.28 -1.94
CA LEU A 269 -18.77 -8.51 -1.94
C LEU A 269 -18.09 -8.69 -3.30
N ASP A 270 -17.39 -7.66 -3.74
CA ASP A 270 -16.44 -7.76 -4.84
C ASP A 270 -15.03 -7.94 -4.29
N ALA A 271 -14.31 -8.97 -4.71
CA ALA A 271 -12.97 -9.28 -4.16
C ALA A 271 -11.90 -8.24 -4.50
N TYR A 272 -12.18 -7.36 -5.46
CA TYR A 272 -11.21 -6.43 -6.04
C TYR A 272 -11.43 -4.99 -5.58
N SER A 273 -12.48 -4.72 -4.82
CA SER A 273 -12.89 -3.38 -4.41
C SER A 273 -13.59 -3.40 -3.05
N TYR A 274 -14.05 -2.25 -2.57
CA TYR A 274 -14.85 -2.15 -1.35
C TYR A 274 -16.36 -2.16 -1.63
N ASP A 275 -16.76 -2.60 -2.83
CA ASP A 275 -18.17 -2.69 -3.20
C ASP A 275 -18.87 -3.79 -2.40
N ILE A 276 -20.04 -3.43 -1.85
CA ILE A 276 -20.84 -4.30 -1.01
C ILE A 276 -22.32 -4.10 -1.34
N LYS A 277 -23.06 -5.20 -1.38
CA LYS A 277 -24.53 -5.19 -1.43
C LYS A 277 -25.08 -6.03 -0.29
N VAL A 278 -25.84 -5.40 0.59
CA VAL A 278 -26.52 -6.06 1.71
C VAL A 278 -27.96 -6.29 1.33
N GLY A 279 -28.32 -7.55 1.06
CA GLY A 279 -29.68 -7.95 0.74
C GLY A 279 -29.79 -8.89 -0.47
N PRO A 280 -31.02 -9.33 -0.80
CA PRO A 280 -32.28 -8.92 -0.16
C PRO A 280 -32.36 -9.39 1.30
N LEU A 281 -32.93 -8.55 2.17
CA LEU A 281 -33.16 -8.86 3.58
C LEU A 281 -34.60 -9.33 3.80
N MET A 282 -34.75 -10.38 4.61
CA MET A 282 -36.04 -10.87 5.07
C MET A 282 -36.15 -10.61 6.58
N ALA A 283 -37.21 -9.91 6.99
CA ALA A 283 -37.45 -9.56 8.38
C ALA A 283 -38.71 -10.24 8.94
N THR A 284 -38.73 -10.47 10.25
CA THR A 284 -39.96 -10.84 10.96
C THR A 284 -40.99 -9.70 10.92
N ARG A 285 -42.23 -9.98 11.35
CA ARG A 285 -43.30 -8.97 11.46
C ARG A 285 -43.87 -8.94 12.88
N LYS A 286 -43.06 -8.53 13.85
CA LYS A 286 -43.48 -8.23 15.22
C LYS A 286 -44.20 -6.88 15.24
N MET A 287 -45.21 -6.77 16.10
CA MET A 287 -45.89 -5.50 16.34
C MET A 287 -45.10 -4.71 17.38
N CYS A 288 -44.69 -3.48 17.03
CA CYS A 288 -43.98 -2.56 17.92
C CYS A 288 -44.68 -1.21 17.95
N ALA A 289 -44.67 -0.55 19.13
CA ALA A 289 -45.33 0.74 19.33
C ALA A 289 -44.65 1.90 18.59
N ASN A 290 -43.33 1.81 18.36
CA ASN A 290 -42.54 2.71 17.53
C ASN A 290 -41.63 1.88 16.62
N ASN A 291 -41.69 2.11 15.31
CA ASN A 291 -40.92 1.41 14.29
C ASN A 291 -40.21 2.36 13.30
N GLU A 292 -40.11 3.65 13.59
CA GLU A 292 -39.51 4.63 12.68
C GLU A 292 -38.04 4.28 12.39
N VAL A 293 -37.27 3.96 13.42
CA VAL A 293 -35.86 3.53 13.30
C VAL A 293 -35.73 2.30 12.40
N GLU A 294 -36.65 1.35 12.51
CA GLU A 294 -36.63 0.13 11.70
C GLU A 294 -36.87 0.40 10.22
N HIS A 295 -37.90 1.20 9.91
CA HIS A 295 -38.21 1.55 8.52
C HIS A 295 -37.05 2.30 7.87
N VAL A 296 -36.47 3.27 8.59
CA VAL A 296 -35.31 4.02 8.08
C VAL A 296 -34.10 3.10 7.94
N PHE A 297 -33.83 2.21 8.91
CA PHE A 297 -32.74 1.25 8.84
C PHE A 297 -32.83 0.38 7.57
N PHE A 298 -33.97 -0.26 7.32
CA PHE A 298 -34.13 -1.11 6.14
C PHE A 298 -34.10 -0.31 4.83
N ALA A 299 -34.61 0.92 4.83
CA ALA A 299 -34.51 1.80 3.66
C ALA A 299 -33.06 2.22 3.38
N LYS A 300 -32.25 2.50 4.42
CA LYS A 300 -30.84 2.91 4.26
C LYS A 300 -29.94 1.74 3.89
N ILE A 301 -30.12 0.58 4.51
CA ILE A 301 -29.23 -0.57 4.25
C ILE A 301 -29.37 -1.10 2.82
N ASP A 302 -30.55 -0.97 2.20
CA ASP A 302 -30.80 -1.34 0.80
C ASP A 302 -30.05 -0.43 -0.20
N LEU A 303 -29.76 0.81 0.20
CA LEU A 303 -29.01 1.78 -0.63
C LEU A 303 -27.49 1.59 -0.58
N VAL A 304 -27.00 0.72 0.32
CA VAL A 304 -25.57 0.50 0.50
C VAL A 304 -24.96 -0.08 -0.77
N ASP A 305 -23.88 0.52 -1.25
CA ASP A 305 -23.10 0.06 -2.39
C ASP A 305 -21.60 -0.07 -2.10
N ASN A 306 -21.10 0.55 -1.04
CA ASN A 306 -19.70 0.56 -0.68
C ASN A 306 -19.52 0.59 0.85
N TYR A 307 -18.35 0.17 1.34
CA TYR A 307 -18.01 0.26 2.77
C TYR A 307 -16.58 0.69 3.00
N GLN A 308 -16.32 1.21 4.20
CA GLN A 308 -14.97 1.39 4.70
C GLN A 308 -14.93 1.12 6.20
N ILE A 309 -13.74 0.83 6.72
CA ILE A 309 -13.49 0.72 8.15
C ILE A 309 -12.45 1.76 8.52
N VAL A 310 -12.84 2.74 9.33
CA VAL A 310 -11.98 3.85 9.78
C VAL A 310 -11.94 3.81 11.29
N ASP A 311 -10.74 3.72 11.87
CA ASP A 311 -10.52 3.64 13.33
C ASP A 311 -11.33 2.54 14.03
N GLY A 312 -11.56 1.41 13.34
CA GLY A 312 -12.34 0.28 13.85
C GLY A 312 -13.86 0.46 13.80
N GLU A 313 -14.36 1.56 13.25
CA GLU A 313 -15.78 1.81 12.96
C GLU A 313 -16.10 1.43 11.51
N LEU A 314 -17.11 0.57 11.32
CA LEU A 314 -17.67 0.27 10.01
C LEU A 314 -18.52 1.44 9.55
N GLN A 315 -18.27 1.91 8.33
CA GLN A 315 -19.07 2.93 7.65
C GLN A 315 -19.62 2.31 6.37
N LEU A 316 -20.94 2.33 6.21
CA LEU A 316 -21.62 1.89 4.99
C LEU A 316 -22.07 3.12 4.20
N LEU A 317 -21.81 3.10 2.90
CA LEU A 317 -21.99 4.24 2.02
C LEU A 317 -23.02 3.96 0.94
N SER A 318 -23.63 5.04 0.46
CA SER A 318 -24.31 5.10 -0.83
C SER A 318 -23.57 6.12 -1.70
N GLY A 319 -22.93 5.63 -2.76
CA GLY A 319 -21.94 6.38 -3.51
C GLY A 319 -20.77 6.82 -2.62
N LYS A 320 -20.67 8.12 -2.34
CA LYS A 320 -19.61 8.70 -1.49
C LYS A 320 -20.10 9.14 -0.11
N GLN A 321 -21.39 9.02 0.15
CA GLN A 321 -22.00 9.51 1.38
C GLN A 321 -22.08 8.37 2.40
N VAL A 322 -21.56 8.61 3.60
CA VAL A 322 -21.75 7.70 4.73
C VAL A 322 -23.20 7.82 5.22
N ILE A 323 -23.95 6.72 5.12
CA ILE A 323 -25.37 6.68 5.50
C ILE A 323 -25.63 5.83 6.75
N LEU A 324 -24.68 4.94 7.11
CA LEU A 324 -24.72 4.16 8.33
C LEU A 324 -23.31 4.08 8.93
N LYS A 325 -23.20 4.09 10.26
CA LYS A 325 -21.97 3.75 10.98
C LYS A 325 -22.25 2.74 12.06
N ALA A 326 -21.30 1.87 12.33
CA ALA A 326 -21.40 0.84 13.34
C ALA A 326 -20.06 0.55 14.00
N LYS A 327 -20.08 0.32 15.31
CA LYS A 327 -18.92 -0.14 16.07
C LYS A 327 -18.96 -1.65 16.21
N LYS A 328 -17.80 -2.27 16.41
CA LYS A 328 -17.74 -3.68 16.77
C LYS A 328 -18.54 -3.92 18.06
N LYS A 329 -19.45 -4.88 18.02
CA LYS A 329 -20.21 -5.35 19.18
C LYS A 329 -19.40 -6.35 20.00
#